data_AF-A0A3B9LC00-F1
#
_entry.id   AF-A0A3B9LC00-F1
#
_cell.length_a   1.000
_cell.length_b   1.000
_cell.length_c   1.000
_cell.angle_alpha   90.00
_cell.angle_beta   90.00
_cell.angle_gamma   90.00
#
_symmetry.space_group_name_H-M   'P 1'
#
loop_
_entity.id
_entity.type
_entity.pdbx_description
1 polymer ?
#
loop_
_entity_poly.entity_id
_entity_poly.type
_entity_poly.pdbx_seq_one_letter_code
_entity_poly.pdbx_strand_id
1 'polypeptide(L)'
;MNRHERGLEFKVGAFVFVGLAMVAALVVQFGRLGEGFKTYYGLTIRFNDASGLLKGSDVLLGGAKIGKVSGGPRLVREGNGVDVPLKIYDYVKVPEGSKFTVGSSGLLGDRFVNVTMPAGQPKTYLSPNAYISGARETGLDDLTREGGALVKDMRSAVQNINGTFTRLNEDALSSTNMQNLKASIEHLSQTT
;
A
#
# COMPACT_ATOMS: atom_id res chain seq x y z
N MET A 1 -21.37 -21.93 67.01
CA MET A 1 -21.40 -20.98 65.88
C MET A 1 -22.76 -20.32 65.84
N ASN A 2 -22.81 -19.01 66.11
CA ASN A 2 -24.06 -18.28 66.29
C ASN A 2 -24.76 -18.08 64.95
N ARG A 3 -26.09 -18.20 64.88
CA ARG A 3 -26.86 -18.03 63.62
C ARG A 3 -26.63 -16.69 62.93
N HIS A 4 -26.19 -15.66 63.67
CA HIS A 4 -25.83 -14.35 63.13
C HIS A 4 -24.54 -14.35 62.29
N GLU A 5 -23.56 -15.21 62.59
CA GLU A 5 -22.28 -15.27 61.87
C GLU A 5 -22.46 -15.87 60.47
N ARG A 6 -23.29 -16.92 60.36
CA ARG A 6 -23.60 -17.59 59.07
C ARG A 6 -24.29 -16.67 58.05
N GLY A 7 -25.12 -15.73 58.52
CA GLY A 7 -25.79 -14.77 57.63
C GLY A 7 -24.83 -13.72 57.06
N LEU A 8 -23.79 -13.37 57.82
CA LEU A 8 -22.76 -12.44 57.38
C LEU A 8 -21.82 -13.11 56.36
N GLU A 9 -21.39 -14.34 56.65
CA GLU A 9 -20.55 -15.16 55.75
C GLU A 9 -21.22 -15.35 54.38
N PHE A 10 -22.52 -15.65 54.34
CA PHE A 10 -23.26 -15.80 53.09
C PHE A 10 -23.35 -14.49 52.30
N LYS A 11 -23.58 -13.35 52.96
CA LYS A 11 -23.62 -12.03 52.30
C LYS A 11 -22.27 -11.64 51.71
N VAL A 12 -21.18 -11.90 52.44
CA VAL A 12 -19.82 -11.65 51.93
C VAL A 12 -19.52 -12.58 50.75
N GLY A 13 -19.85 -13.86 50.85
CA GLY A 13 -19.71 -14.81 49.73
C GLY A 13 -20.49 -14.39 48.49
N ALA A 14 -21.74 -13.95 48.65
CA ALA A 14 -22.56 -13.45 47.56
C ALA A 14 -21.97 -12.17 46.92
N PHE A 15 -21.46 -11.24 47.73
CA PHE A 15 -20.81 -10.02 47.22
C PHE A 15 -19.56 -10.35 46.39
N VAL A 16 -18.70 -11.24 46.90
CA VAL A 16 -17.50 -11.69 46.17
C VAL A 16 -17.89 -12.41 44.88
N PHE A 17 -18.91 -13.28 44.91
CA PHE A 17 -19.38 -13.99 43.72
C PHE A 17 -19.89 -13.03 42.64
N VAL A 18 -20.68 -12.02 43.01
CA VAL A 18 -21.16 -10.99 42.07
C VAL A 18 -20.00 -10.19 41.50
N GLY A 19 -19.02 -9.83 42.33
CA GLY A 19 -17.80 -9.15 41.88
C GLY A 19 -17.02 -9.98 40.86
N LEU A 20 -16.84 -11.28 41.13
CA LEU A 20 -16.13 -12.20 40.25
C LEU A 20 -16.90 -12.42 38.94
N ALA A 21 -18.24 -12.50 39.00
CA ALA A 21 -19.10 -12.59 37.82
C ALA A 21 -19.01 -11.32 36.95
N MET A 22 -18.97 -10.12 37.54
CA MET A 22 -18.73 -8.88 36.80
C MET A 22 -17.36 -8.87 36.12
N VAL A 23 -16.30 -9.26 36.83
CA VAL A 23 -14.95 -9.32 36.25
C VAL A 23 -14.92 -10.33 35.09
N ALA A 24 -15.53 -11.51 35.27
CA ALA A 24 -15.64 -12.49 34.19
C ALA A 24 -16.41 -11.94 32.98
N ALA A 25 -17.51 -11.21 33.19
CA ALA A 25 -18.26 -10.56 32.12
C ALA A 25 -17.42 -9.51 31.38
N LEU A 26 -16.66 -8.68 32.10
CA LEU A 26 -15.76 -7.70 31.50
C LEU A 26 -14.63 -8.36 30.71
N VAL A 27 -14.04 -9.44 31.23
CA VAL A 27 -13.03 -10.22 30.51
C VAL A 27 -13.60 -10.81 29.23
N VAL A 28 -14.84 -11.31 29.24
CA VAL A 28 -15.49 -11.81 28.01
C VAL A 28 -15.78 -10.67 27.03
N GLN A 29 -16.28 -9.54 27.52
CA GLN A 29 -16.66 -8.38 26.71
C GLN A 29 -15.44 -7.70 26.04
N PHE A 30 -14.36 -7.51 26.80
CA PHE A 30 -13.19 -6.75 26.35
C PHE A 30 -11.98 -7.61 25.99
N GLY A 31 -11.91 -8.85 26.46
CA GLY A 31 -10.77 -9.75 26.27
C GLY A 31 -10.60 -10.27 24.85
N ARG A 32 -11.35 -9.76 23.87
CA ARG A 32 -11.33 -10.21 22.46
C ARG A 32 -11.50 -11.73 22.32
N LEU A 33 -12.08 -12.40 23.32
CA LEU A 33 -12.26 -13.86 23.37
C LEU A 33 -13.07 -14.38 22.18
N GLY A 34 -13.99 -13.56 21.66
CA GLY A 34 -14.75 -13.85 20.44
C GLY A 34 -13.94 -13.83 19.13
N GLU A 35 -12.75 -13.21 19.09
CA GLU A 35 -11.88 -13.26 17.91
C GLU A 35 -11.20 -14.64 17.74
N GLY A 36 -11.18 -15.47 18.78
CA GLY A 36 -10.61 -16.83 18.75
C GLY A 36 -11.48 -17.88 18.07
N PHE A 37 -12.79 -17.65 17.94
CA PHE A 37 -13.74 -18.59 17.32
C PHE A 37 -13.91 -18.41 15.82
N LYS A 38 -13.36 -17.33 15.25
CA LYS A 38 -13.39 -17.14 13.80
C LYS A 38 -12.31 -18.01 13.18
N THR A 39 -12.68 -18.79 12.17
CA THR A 39 -11.70 -19.57 11.41
C THR A 39 -11.09 -18.71 10.30
N TYR A 40 -9.79 -18.89 10.10
CA TYR A 40 -8.98 -18.08 9.20
C TYR A 40 -8.00 -18.96 8.44
N TYR A 41 -7.72 -18.59 7.19
CA TYR A 41 -6.57 -19.08 6.45
C TYR A 41 -5.47 -18.01 6.41
N GLY A 42 -4.23 -18.49 6.43
CA GLY A 42 -3.06 -17.64 6.33
C GLY A 42 -2.78 -17.25 4.89
N LEU A 43 -2.24 -16.06 4.66
CA LEU A 43 -1.56 -15.66 3.44
C LEU A 43 -0.28 -14.93 3.83
N THR A 44 0.79 -15.06 3.05
CA THR A 44 2.00 -14.25 3.27
C THR A 44 2.20 -13.35 2.07
N ILE A 45 2.18 -12.04 2.29
CA ILE A 45 2.35 -11.05 1.24
C ILE A 45 3.72 -10.39 1.40
N ARG A 46 4.55 -10.44 0.36
CA ARG A 46 5.82 -9.72 0.31
C ARG A 46 5.59 -8.33 -0.24
N PHE A 47 5.90 -7.30 0.53
CA PHE A 47 5.89 -5.91 0.07
C PHE A 47 7.32 -5.38 -0.03
N ASN A 48 7.56 -4.48 -0.99
CA ASN A 48 8.83 -3.74 -1.04
C ASN A 48 8.94 -2.77 0.14
N ASP A 49 7.81 -2.18 0.55
CA ASP A 49 7.69 -1.30 1.69
C ASP A 49 6.36 -1.57 2.40
N ALA A 50 6.43 -1.83 3.71
CA ALA A 50 5.27 -2.00 4.59
C ALA A 50 5.30 -1.01 5.75
N SER A 51 5.94 0.15 5.55
CA SER A 51 6.05 1.20 6.57
C SER A 51 4.68 1.59 7.12
N GLY A 52 4.57 1.59 8.44
CA GLY A 52 3.35 1.92 9.16
C GLY A 52 2.32 0.78 9.27
N LEU A 53 2.52 -0.38 8.63
CA LEU A 53 1.70 -1.57 8.89
C LEU A 53 2.07 -2.19 10.24
N LEU A 54 1.06 -2.43 11.07
CA LEU A 54 1.21 -2.99 12.40
C LEU A 54 0.48 -4.34 12.51
N LYS A 55 0.86 -5.13 13.51
CA LYS A 55 0.09 -6.33 13.85
C LYS A 55 -1.32 -5.91 14.24
N GLY A 56 -2.32 -6.54 13.62
CA GLY A 56 -3.72 -6.22 13.82
C GLY A 56 -4.27 -5.18 12.85
N SER A 57 -3.45 -4.57 11.98
CA SER A 57 -3.92 -3.75 10.86
C SER A 57 -4.96 -4.52 10.03
N ASP A 58 -5.96 -3.80 9.55
CA ASP A 58 -7.07 -4.40 8.84
C ASP A 58 -6.69 -4.81 7.42
N VAL A 59 -7.28 -5.91 6.95
CA VAL A 59 -7.24 -6.31 5.54
C VAL A 59 -8.62 -6.06 4.96
N LEU A 60 -8.69 -5.17 3.97
CA LEU A 60 -9.92 -4.71 3.35
C LEU A 60 -10.03 -5.22 1.92
N LEU A 61 -11.23 -5.59 1.50
CA LEU A 61 -11.55 -5.87 0.11
C LEU A 61 -12.76 -5.02 -0.27
N GLY A 62 -12.59 -4.13 -1.24
CA GLY A 62 -13.64 -3.17 -1.63
C GLY A 62 -14.12 -2.30 -0.44
N GLY A 63 -13.23 -2.00 0.51
CA GLY A 63 -13.56 -1.25 1.73
C GLY A 63 -14.16 -2.08 2.88
N ALA A 64 -14.53 -3.35 2.65
CA ALA A 64 -15.04 -4.24 3.68
C ALA A 64 -13.91 -5.03 4.34
N LYS A 65 -13.93 -5.15 5.68
CA LYS A 65 -12.92 -5.91 6.43
C LYS A 65 -13.08 -7.42 6.18
N ILE A 66 -12.05 -8.02 5.59
CA ILE A 66 -11.98 -9.46 5.28
C ILE A 66 -10.94 -10.20 6.10
N GLY A 67 -10.14 -9.49 6.89
CA GLY A 67 -9.06 -10.11 7.66
C GLY A 67 -8.27 -9.12 8.49
N LYS A 68 -7.11 -9.58 8.98
CA LYS A 68 -6.17 -8.78 9.75
C LYS A 68 -4.73 -9.25 9.52
N VAL A 69 -3.79 -8.33 9.68
CA VAL A 69 -2.36 -8.62 9.74
C VAL A 69 -2.07 -9.44 11.01
N SER A 70 -1.60 -10.66 10.84
CA SER A 70 -1.45 -11.63 11.94
C SER A 70 -0.14 -11.49 12.72
N GLY A 71 0.88 -10.92 12.08
CA GLY A 71 2.19 -10.61 12.66
C GLY A 71 2.78 -9.36 12.01
N GLY A 72 3.69 -8.68 12.71
CA GLY A 72 4.35 -7.50 12.15
C GLY A 72 5.21 -7.83 10.92
N PRO A 73 5.50 -6.83 10.06
CA PRO A 73 6.37 -7.00 8.90
C PRO A 73 7.73 -7.58 9.30
N ARG A 74 8.19 -8.61 8.59
CA ARG A 74 9.49 -9.25 8.83
C ARG A 74 10.40 -9.03 7.63
N LEU A 75 11.61 -8.55 7.86
CA LEU A 75 12.61 -8.44 6.80
C LEU A 75 12.88 -9.79 6.18
N VAL A 76 12.81 -9.84 4.85
CA VAL A 76 13.22 -11.01 4.09
C VAL A 76 14.72 -11.15 4.17
N ARG A 77 15.22 -12.38 4.30
CA ARG A 77 16.66 -12.67 4.46
C ARG A 77 17.49 -12.22 3.26
N GLU A 78 16.90 -12.18 2.07
CA GLU A 78 17.51 -11.66 0.84
C GLU A 78 17.55 -10.11 0.76
N GLY A 79 16.96 -9.38 1.72
CA GLY A 79 17.05 -7.92 1.83
C GLY A 79 16.16 -7.12 0.88
N ASN A 80 15.40 -7.76 -0.01
CA ASN A 80 14.59 -7.08 -1.03
C ASN A 80 13.09 -6.97 -0.65
N GLY A 81 12.78 -6.66 0.61
CA GLY A 81 11.41 -6.41 1.07
C GLY A 81 11.08 -7.00 2.43
N VAL A 82 9.79 -6.97 2.74
CA VAL A 82 9.21 -7.38 4.02
C VAL A 82 8.03 -8.32 3.81
N ASP A 83 8.04 -9.42 4.56
CA ASP A 83 6.97 -10.41 4.60
C ASP A 83 5.95 -10.03 5.65
N VAL A 84 4.70 -9.90 5.20
CA VAL A 84 3.57 -9.54 6.03
C VAL A 84 2.58 -10.71 6.06
N PRO A 85 2.52 -11.45 7.18
CA PRO A 85 1.59 -12.57 7.32
C PRO A 85 0.19 -12.07 7.63
N LEU A 86 -0.77 -12.38 6.77
CA LEU A 86 -2.18 -12.05 6.88
C LEU A 86 -3.00 -13.25 7.36
N LYS A 87 -4.13 -12.96 8.02
CA LYS A 87 -5.20 -13.93 8.31
C LYS A 87 -6.48 -13.42 7.68
N ILE A 88 -7.02 -14.17 6.74
CA ILE A 88 -8.26 -13.87 6.03
C ILE A 88 -9.36 -14.79 6.56
N TYR A 89 -10.58 -14.28 6.70
CA TYR A 89 -11.70 -15.11 7.12
C TYR A 89 -11.99 -16.23 6.11
N ASP A 90 -12.26 -17.44 6.59
CA ASP A 90 -12.49 -18.61 5.71
C ASP A 90 -13.69 -18.46 4.77
N TYR A 91 -14.70 -17.68 5.16
CA TYR A 91 -15.86 -17.41 4.30
C TYR A 91 -15.52 -16.49 3.12
N VAL A 92 -14.35 -15.83 3.11
CA VAL A 92 -13.89 -14.95 2.03
C VAL A 92 -12.88 -15.68 1.17
N LYS A 93 -13.26 -15.96 -0.09
CA LYS A 93 -12.32 -16.50 -1.08
C LYS A 93 -11.70 -15.37 -1.89
N VAL A 94 -10.39 -15.17 -1.74
CA VAL A 94 -9.65 -14.16 -2.51
C VAL A 94 -9.26 -14.76 -3.87
N PRO A 95 -9.67 -14.16 -5.00
CA PRO A 95 -9.28 -14.63 -6.33
C PRO A 95 -7.77 -14.64 -6.55
N GLU A 96 -7.30 -15.61 -7.33
CA GLU A 96 -5.95 -15.56 -7.88
C GLU A 96 -5.81 -14.34 -8.82
N GLY A 97 -4.65 -13.67 -8.78
CA GLY A 97 -4.44 -12.40 -9.50
C GLY A 97 -4.96 -11.16 -8.78
N SER A 98 -5.51 -11.30 -7.56
CA SER A 98 -5.83 -10.14 -6.71
C SER A 98 -4.55 -9.37 -6.35
N LYS A 99 -4.66 -8.04 -6.37
CA LYS A 99 -3.56 -7.14 -5.99
C LYS A 99 -3.70 -6.74 -4.54
N PHE A 100 -2.62 -6.88 -3.80
CA PHE A 100 -2.51 -6.44 -2.41
C PHE A 100 -1.71 -5.15 -2.37
N THR A 101 -2.26 -4.11 -1.77
CA THR A 101 -1.62 -2.80 -1.64
C THR A 101 -1.64 -2.30 -0.21
N VAL A 102 -0.62 -1.57 0.19
CA VAL A 102 -0.60 -0.88 1.50
C VAL A 102 -1.27 0.48 1.35
N GLY A 103 -2.47 0.61 1.91
CA GLY A 103 -3.26 1.84 1.92
C GLY A 103 -3.13 2.61 3.24
N SER A 104 -3.70 3.82 3.28
CA SER A 104 -3.75 4.68 4.48
C SER A 104 -5.15 5.24 4.66
N SER A 105 -5.67 5.21 5.89
CA SER A 105 -6.94 5.87 6.22
C SER A 105 -6.73 7.39 6.33
N GLY A 106 -6.56 8.07 5.20
CA GLY A 106 -6.28 9.51 5.15
C GLY A 106 -4.80 9.85 5.40
N LEU A 107 -4.53 11.11 5.77
CA LEU A 107 -3.17 11.67 5.84
C LEU A 107 -2.35 11.20 7.05
N LEU A 108 -3.01 10.88 8.17
CA LEU A 108 -2.39 10.49 9.44
C LEU A 108 -2.89 9.13 9.96
N GLY A 109 -3.83 8.51 9.25
CA GLY A 109 -4.52 7.34 9.78
C GLY A 109 -3.69 6.07 9.73
N ASP A 110 -4.25 5.05 10.36
CA ASP A 110 -3.68 3.72 10.38
C ASP A 110 -3.51 3.16 8.96
N ARG A 111 -2.43 2.41 8.77
CA ARG A 111 -2.20 1.67 7.53
C ARG A 111 -2.99 0.37 7.53
N PHE A 112 -3.53 0.03 6.38
CA PHE A 112 -4.28 -1.19 6.14
C PHE A 112 -3.80 -1.85 4.85
N VAL A 113 -4.11 -3.14 4.70
CA VAL A 113 -3.88 -3.86 3.45
C VAL A 113 -5.16 -3.80 2.64
N ASN A 114 -5.10 -3.16 1.48
CA ASN A 114 -6.19 -3.14 0.51
C ASN A 114 -6.04 -4.31 -0.46
N VAL A 115 -7.14 -4.97 -0.78
CA VAL A 115 -7.21 -6.09 -1.71
C VAL A 115 -8.13 -5.71 -2.85
N THR A 116 -7.55 -5.61 -4.05
CA THR A 116 -8.27 -5.31 -5.28
C THR A 116 -8.42 -6.59 -6.11
N MET A 117 -9.66 -6.92 -6.45
CA MET A 117 -9.95 -8.07 -7.31
C MET A 117 -9.45 -7.83 -8.74
N PRO A 118 -9.00 -8.87 -9.45
CA PRO A 118 -8.66 -8.76 -10.87
C PRO A 118 -9.91 -8.44 -11.70
N ALA A 119 -9.71 -7.87 -12.89
CA ALA A 119 -10.80 -7.65 -13.83
C ALA A 119 -11.35 -8.98 -14.38
N GLY A 120 -12.67 -9.12 -14.42
CA GLY A 120 -13.36 -10.30 -14.94
C GLY A 120 -13.80 -11.30 -13.87
N GLN A 121 -14.38 -12.42 -14.31
CA GLN A 121 -14.80 -13.48 -13.40
C GLN A 121 -13.59 -14.32 -12.96
N PRO A 122 -13.38 -14.50 -11.64
CA PRO A 122 -12.27 -15.28 -11.14
C PRO A 122 -12.52 -16.78 -11.37
N LYS A 123 -11.53 -17.45 -11.99
CA LYS A 123 -11.57 -18.90 -12.25
C LYS A 123 -10.95 -19.72 -11.13
N THR A 124 -10.00 -19.13 -10.42
CA THR A 124 -9.21 -19.77 -9.36
C THR A 124 -9.10 -18.83 -8.16
N TYR A 125 -8.94 -19.42 -6.98
CA TYR A 125 -8.78 -18.70 -5.72
C TYR A 125 -7.42 -19.03 -5.09
N LEU A 126 -6.89 -18.10 -4.30
CA LEU A 126 -5.65 -18.31 -3.57
C LEU A 126 -5.80 -19.46 -2.57
N SER A 127 -4.79 -20.33 -2.56
CA SER A 127 -4.72 -21.44 -1.60
C SER A 127 -4.34 -20.92 -0.20
N PRO A 128 -4.77 -21.61 0.87
CA PRO A 128 -4.26 -21.35 2.21
C PRO A 128 -2.73 -21.38 2.25
N ASN A 129 -2.14 -20.44 2.98
CA ASN A 129 -0.70 -20.23 3.13
C ASN A 129 0.05 -19.89 1.83
N ALA A 130 -0.67 -19.44 0.79
CA ALA A 130 -0.02 -18.94 -0.42
C ALA A 130 0.89 -17.75 -0.13
N TYR A 131 1.97 -17.67 -0.92
CA TYR A 131 2.96 -16.62 -0.88
C TYR A 131 2.80 -15.73 -2.12
N ILE A 132 2.53 -14.44 -1.92
CA ILE A 132 2.18 -13.53 -3.01
C ILE A 132 3.01 -12.25 -2.92
N SER A 133 3.40 -11.70 -4.06
CA SER A 133 4.00 -10.36 -4.12
C SER A 133 2.92 -9.29 -4.08
N GLY A 134 2.97 -8.43 -3.06
CA GLY A 134 2.17 -7.23 -2.95
C GLY A 134 2.85 -6.03 -3.63
N ALA A 135 2.05 -5.01 -3.92
CA ALA A 135 2.51 -3.73 -4.42
C ALA A 135 2.28 -2.64 -3.36
N ARG A 136 2.86 -1.46 -3.55
CA ARG A 136 2.48 -0.26 -2.81
C ARG A 136 1.51 0.56 -3.66
N GLU A 137 0.49 1.16 -3.05
CA GLU A 137 -0.32 2.17 -3.74
C GLU A 137 0.54 3.40 -4.02
N THR A 138 0.33 4.04 -5.18
CA THR A 138 1.00 5.29 -5.55
C THR A 138 0.59 6.40 -4.59
N GLY A 139 1.56 6.97 -3.87
CA GLY A 139 1.34 8.02 -2.87
C GLY A 139 1.75 9.41 -3.35
N LEU A 140 1.59 10.42 -2.47
CA LEU A 140 2.04 11.81 -2.73
C LEU A 140 3.56 11.91 -2.94
N ASP A 141 4.32 11.04 -2.27
CA ASP A 141 5.77 10.94 -2.45
C ASP A 141 6.14 10.48 -3.87
N ASP A 142 5.36 9.56 -4.46
CA ASP A 142 5.56 9.15 -5.85
C ASP A 142 5.24 10.27 -6.82
N LEU A 143 4.17 11.04 -6.57
CA LEU A 143 3.82 12.20 -7.39
C LEU A 143 4.93 13.26 -7.37
N THR A 144 5.54 13.49 -6.21
CA THR A 144 6.64 14.45 -6.08
C THR A 144 7.89 13.95 -6.81
N ARG A 145 8.18 12.64 -6.74
CA ARG A 145 9.30 12.01 -7.46
C ARG A 145 9.09 12.03 -8.97
N GLU A 146 7.88 11.70 -9.44
CA GLU A 146 7.51 11.78 -10.86
C GLU A 146 7.52 13.22 -11.37
N GLY A 147 7.01 14.17 -10.57
CA GLY A 147 7.11 15.61 -10.86
C GLY A 147 8.55 16.09 -10.97
N GLY A 148 9.44 15.62 -10.09
CA GLY A 148 10.87 15.92 -10.16
C GLY A 148 11.53 15.38 -11.44
N ALA A 149 11.16 14.16 -11.86
CA ALA A 149 11.62 13.59 -13.13
C ALA A 149 11.12 14.40 -14.34
N LEU A 150 9.84 14.77 -14.34
CA LEU A 150 9.25 15.60 -15.39
C LEU A 150 9.96 16.96 -15.53
N VAL A 151 10.22 17.64 -14.42
CA VAL A 151 10.95 18.93 -14.40
C VAL A 151 12.36 18.77 -14.97
N LYS A 152 13.03 17.64 -14.67
CA LYS A 152 14.35 17.34 -15.24
C LYS A 152 14.28 17.16 -16.75
N ASP A 153 13.32 16.39 -17.24
CA ASP A 153 13.14 16.15 -18.67
C ASP A 153 12.79 17.44 -19.42
N MET A 154 11.92 18.29 -18.85
CA MET A 154 11.62 19.62 -19.38
C MET A 154 12.87 20.50 -19.43
N ARG A 155 13.69 20.52 -18.38
CA ARG A 155 14.95 21.28 -18.38
C ARG A 155 15.89 20.79 -19.48
N SER A 156 16.02 19.48 -19.67
CA SER A 156 16.83 18.91 -20.75
C SER A 156 16.28 19.26 -22.13
N ALA A 157 14.96 19.20 -22.34
CA ALA A 157 14.34 19.62 -23.60
C ALA A 157 14.61 21.11 -23.90
N VAL A 158 14.45 21.99 -22.91
CA VAL A 158 14.75 23.43 -23.05
C VAL A 158 16.23 23.67 -23.35
N GLN A 159 17.15 22.95 -22.70
CA GLN A 159 18.58 23.03 -22.99
C GLN A 159 18.92 22.57 -24.40
N ASN A 160 18.31 21.49 -24.87
CA ASN A 160 18.47 21.00 -26.23
C ASN A 160 17.91 21.98 -27.27
N ILE A 161 16.76 22.60 -26.99
CA ILE A 161 16.16 23.64 -27.85
C ILE A 161 17.07 24.87 -27.91
N ASN A 162 17.52 25.39 -26.76
CA ASN A 162 18.43 26.54 -26.74
C ASN A 162 19.72 26.22 -27.50
N GLY A 163 20.31 25.05 -27.29
CA GLY A 163 21.50 24.62 -28.02
C GLY A 163 21.29 24.43 -29.52
N THR A 164 20.09 24.06 -29.96
CA THR A 164 19.73 23.95 -31.39
C THR A 164 19.51 25.34 -31.99
N PHE A 165 18.82 26.23 -31.26
CA PHE A 165 18.55 27.59 -31.69
C PHE A 165 19.83 28.42 -31.81
N THR A 166 20.76 28.31 -30.85
CA THR A 166 22.08 28.95 -30.92
C THR A 166 22.86 28.48 -32.14
N ARG A 167 22.94 27.17 -32.39
CA ARG A 167 23.60 26.60 -33.58
C ARG A 167 22.94 27.03 -34.89
N LEU A 168 21.61 27.06 -34.96
CA LEU A 168 20.90 27.53 -36.15
C LEU A 168 21.19 29.02 -36.42
N ASN A 169 21.22 29.85 -35.37
CA ASN A 169 21.48 31.28 -35.50
C ASN A 169 22.95 31.59 -35.84
N GLU A 170 23.90 30.90 -35.21
CA GLU A 170 25.34 31.12 -35.43
C GLU A 170 25.89 30.42 -36.68
N ASP A 171 25.54 29.16 -36.93
CA ASP A 171 26.11 28.40 -38.03
C ASP A 171 25.26 28.59 -39.29
N ALA A 172 24.01 28.15 -39.28
CA ALA A 172 23.18 28.06 -40.49
C ALA A 172 22.72 29.43 -41.02
N LEU A 173 22.36 30.35 -40.12
CA LEU A 173 21.86 31.69 -40.45
C LEU A 173 22.95 32.78 -40.41
N SER A 174 24.23 32.40 -40.29
CA SER A 174 25.31 33.37 -40.42
C SER A 174 25.24 34.11 -41.75
N SER A 175 25.60 35.40 -41.73
CA SER A 175 25.61 36.25 -42.93
C SER A 175 26.42 35.61 -44.08
N THR A 176 27.49 34.88 -43.75
CA THR A 176 28.31 34.13 -44.71
C THR A 176 27.54 32.97 -45.36
N ASN A 177 26.85 32.14 -44.58
CA ASN A 177 26.09 31.02 -45.13
C ASN A 177 24.86 31.48 -45.93
N MET A 178 24.21 32.58 -45.50
CA MET A 178 23.15 33.19 -46.29
C MET A 178 23.65 33.77 -47.62
N GLN A 179 24.85 34.36 -47.65
CA GLN A 179 25.46 34.84 -48.89
C GLN A 179 25.82 33.68 -49.82
N ASN A 180 26.39 32.59 -49.30
CA ASN A 180 26.70 31.39 -50.09
C ASN A 180 25.42 30.73 -50.65
N LEU A 181 24.36 30.69 -49.86
CA LEU A 181 23.06 30.19 -50.30
C LEU A 181 22.46 31.07 -51.41
N LYS A 182 22.51 32.40 -51.24
CA LYS A 182 22.04 33.35 -52.25
C LYS A 182 22.81 33.19 -53.57
N ALA A 183 24.14 33.11 -53.51
CA ALA A 183 24.99 32.91 -54.68
C ALA A 183 24.68 31.59 -55.42
N SER A 184 24.39 30.51 -54.67
CA SER A 184 24.01 29.22 -55.25
C SER A 184 22.66 29.27 -55.97
N ILE A 185 21.67 29.98 -55.38
CA ILE A 185 20.35 30.18 -56.00
C ILE A 185 20.46 31.06 -57.26
N GLU A 186 21.28 32.12 -57.23
CA GLU A 186 21.55 32.96 -58.41
C GLU A 186 22.21 32.17 -59.54
N HIS A 187 23.13 31.25 -59.24
CA HIS A 187 23.76 30.37 -60.24
C HIS A 187 22.76 29.41 -60.90
N LEU A 188 21.82 28.86 -60.13
CA LEU A 188 20.77 27.97 -60.65
C LEU A 188 19.77 28.72 -61.54
N SER A 189 19.43 29.97 -61.20
CA SER A 189 18.52 30.77 -62.04
C SER A 189 19.15 31.26 -63.34
N GLN A 190 20.48 31.22 -63.46
CA GLN A 190 21.20 31.59 -64.69
C GLN A 190 21.47 30.39 -65.61
N THR A 191 21.30 29.17 -65.12
CA THR A 191 21.56 27.92 -65.87
C THR A 191 20.31 27.22 -66.39
N THR A 192 19.12 27.77 -66.12
CA THR A 192 17.83 27.36 -66.73
C THR A 192 17.31 28.50 -67.59
#